data_AF-A0A9W3SI51-F1
#
_entry.id   AF-A0A9W3SI51-F1
#
_cell.length_a   1.000
_cell.length_b   1.000
_cell.length_c   1.000
_cell.angle_alpha   90.00
_cell.angle_beta   90.00
_cell.angle_gamma   90.00
#
_symmetry.space_group_name_H-M   'P 1'
#
loop_
_entity.id
_entity.type
_entity.pdbx_description
1 polymer ?
#
loop_
_entity_poly.entity_id
_entity_poly.type
_entity_poly.pdbx_seq_one_letter_code
_entity_poly.pdbx_strand_id
1 'polypeptide(L)'
;MKQDPMLQKAIHKWENMSQSCSFRLAYEAREKVLFDEQAKLAHAREVGIEEGKVVGIQEGKIQLIRGMHKNGMDIEDISKFTNMDMLEVRHILEQ
;
A
#
# COMPACT_ATOMS: atom_id res chain seq x y z
N MET A 1 -19.82 14.98 -47.83
CA MET A 1 -19.24 13.72 -47.35
C MET A 1 -20.38 12.80 -46.93
N LYS A 2 -20.57 11.66 -47.60
CA LYS A 2 -21.59 10.68 -47.17
C LYS A 2 -21.07 10.04 -45.89
N GLN A 3 -21.78 10.22 -44.77
CA GLN A 3 -21.48 9.47 -43.55
C GLN A 3 -21.57 7.98 -43.88
N ASP A 4 -20.54 7.23 -43.51
CA ASP A 4 -20.47 5.79 -43.75
C ASP A 4 -21.71 5.11 -43.13
N PRO A 5 -22.51 4.34 -43.89
CA PRO A 5 -23.68 3.64 -43.38
C PRO A 5 -23.37 2.72 -42.18
N MET A 6 -22.15 2.19 -42.13
CA MET A 6 -21.67 1.38 -41.01
C MET A 6 -21.43 2.25 -39.76
N LEU A 7 -20.90 3.46 -39.93
CA LEU A 7 -20.70 4.44 -38.86
C LEU A 7 -22.04 4.93 -38.31
N GLN A 8 -23.02 5.24 -39.16
CA GLN A 8 -24.36 5.64 -38.70
C GLN A 8 -25.07 4.52 -37.91
N LYS A 9 -24.95 3.26 -38.35
CA LYS A 9 -25.47 2.11 -37.59
C LYS A 9 -24.79 1.96 -36.23
N ALA A 10 -23.49 2.17 -36.15
CA ALA A 10 -22.74 2.11 -34.90
C ALA A 10 -23.19 3.22 -33.92
N ILE A 11 -23.36 4.45 -34.42
CA ILE A 11 -23.82 5.60 -33.61
C ILE A 11 -25.23 5.35 -33.08
N HIS A 12 -26.18 4.95 -33.94
CA HIS A 12 -27.56 4.72 -33.52
C HIS A 12 -27.69 3.55 -32.54
N LYS A 13 -26.86 2.50 -32.71
CA LYS A 13 -26.80 1.39 -31.76
C LYS A 13 -26.24 1.84 -30.41
N TRP A 14 -25.19 2.66 -30.43
CA TRP A 14 -24.60 3.23 -29.22
C TRP A 14 -25.60 4.13 -28.47
N GLU A 15 -26.32 4.98 -29.19
CA GLU A 15 -27.31 5.90 -28.62
C GLU A 15 -28.52 5.16 -28.01
N ASN A 16 -28.99 4.10 -28.66
CA ASN A 16 -30.03 3.24 -28.09
C ASN A 16 -29.55 2.47 -26.84
N MET A 17 -28.29 2.02 -26.82
CA MET A 17 -27.72 1.34 -25.65
C MET A 17 -27.49 2.32 -24.50
N SER A 18 -26.98 3.52 -24.76
CA SER A 18 -26.69 4.52 -23.72
C SER A 18 -27.96 5.08 -23.07
N GLN A 19 -29.07 5.14 -23.81
CA GLN A 19 -30.38 5.53 -23.29
C GLN A 19 -31.08 4.40 -22.50
N SER A 20 -30.61 3.15 -22.60
CA SER A 20 -31.19 2.02 -21.89
C SER A 20 -30.74 2.00 -20.43
N CYS A 21 -31.68 2.15 -19.49
CA CYS A 21 -31.43 2.12 -18.06
C CYS A 21 -30.68 0.86 -17.59
N SER A 22 -30.97 -0.30 -18.19
CA SER A 22 -30.30 -1.56 -17.88
C SER A 22 -28.83 -1.59 -18.32
N PHE A 23 -28.51 -0.97 -19.45
CA PHE A 23 -27.13 -0.89 -19.94
C PHE A 23 -26.30 0.04 -19.05
N ARG A 24 -26.85 1.20 -18.69
CA ARG A 24 -26.20 2.13 -17.75
C ARG A 24 -25.94 1.47 -16.40
N LEU A 25 -26.92 0.77 -15.84
CA LEU A 25 -26.75 0.06 -14.57
C LEU A 25 -25.67 -1.03 -14.65
N ALA A 26 -25.65 -1.80 -15.73
CA ALA A 26 -24.61 -2.83 -15.93
C ALA A 26 -23.22 -2.22 -16.12
N TYR A 27 -23.13 -1.05 -16.75
CA TYR A 27 -21.88 -0.30 -16.89
C TYR A 27 -21.39 0.22 -15.53
N GLU A 28 -22.24 0.92 -14.79
CA GLU A 28 -21.94 1.44 -13.45
C GLU A 28 -21.53 0.32 -12.48
N ALA A 29 -22.18 -0.85 -12.55
CA ALA A 29 -21.82 -2.00 -11.73
C ALA A 29 -20.40 -2.52 -12.05
N ARG A 30 -20.03 -2.58 -13.34
CA ARG A 30 -18.68 -2.99 -13.76
C ARG A 30 -17.64 -1.96 -13.34
N GLU A 31 -17.93 -0.69 -13.54
CA GLU A 31 -17.07 0.41 -13.15
C GLU A 31 -16.83 0.40 -11.64
N LYS A 32 -17.87 0.16 -10.84
CA LYS A 32 -17.76 -0.02 -9.39
C LYS A 32 -16.82 -1.18 -9.03
N VAL A 33 -16.96 -2.34 -9.66
CA VAL A 33 -16.08 -3.50 -9.37
C VAL A 33 -14.61 -3.14 -9.65
N LEU A 34 -14.34 -2.47 -10.77
CA LEU A 34 -12.98 -2.03 -11.11
C LEU A 34 -12.43 -1.05 -10.08
N PHE A 35 -13.23 -0.09 -9.62
CA PHE A 35 -12.82 0.84 -8.58
C PHE A 35 -12.60 0.15 -7.23
N ASP A 36 -13.47 -0.79 -6.86
CA ASP A 36 -13.32 -1.57 -5.62
C ASP A 36 -12.04 -2.42 -5.65
N GLU A 37 -11.69 -3.01 -6.81
CA GLU A 37 -10.44 -3.74 -7.01
C GLU A 37 -9.22 -2.83 -6.90
N GLN A 38 -9.24 -1.67 -7.56
CA GLN A 38 -8.15 -0.68 -7.46
C GLN A 38 -7.99 -0.17 -6.03
N ALA A 39 -9.08 0.10 -5.33
CA ALA A 39 -9.07 0.55 -3.93
C ALA A 39 -8.47 -0.52 -3.01
N LYS A 40 -8.83 -1.79 -3.19
CA LYS A 40 -8.23 -2.90 -2.43
C LYS A 40 -6.72 -2.98 -2.63
N LEU A 41 -6.25 -2.87 -3.88
CA LEU A 41 -4.82 -2.89 -4.18
C LEU A 41 -4.07 -1.69 -3.59
N ALA A 42 -4.65 -0.49 -3.71
CA ALA A 42 -4.08 0.72 -3.12
C ALA A 42 -3.96 0.61 -1.60
N HIS A 43 -5.02 0.14 -0.94
CA HIS A 43 -5.02 -0.06 0.50
C HIS A 43 -4.00 -1.12 0.95
N ALA A 44 -3.93 -2.26 0.27
CA ALA A 44 -2.95 -3.31 0.59
C ALA A 44 -1.50 -2.80 0.46
N ARG A 45 -1.23 -1.96 -0.56
CA ARG A 45 0.08 -1.33 -0.73
C ARG A 45 0.41 -0.34 0.39
N GLU A 46 -0.55 0.50 0.76
CA GLU A 46 -0.38 1.48 1.83
C GLU A 46 -0.10 0.80 3.18
N VAL A 47 -0.91 -0.20 3.54
CA VAL A 47 -0.71 -0.99 4.76
C VAL A 47 0.65 -1.69 4.73
N GLY A 48 1.00 -2.34 3.62
CA GLY A 48 2.30 -3.01 3.51
C GLY A 48 3.50 -2.06 3.62
N ILE A 49 3.38 -0.83 3.12
CA ILE A 49 4.44 0.19 3.28
C ILE A 49 4.52 0.64 4.74
N GLU A 50 3.38 0.87 5.40
CA GLU A 50 3.37 1.30 6.80
C GLU A 50 3.93 0.23 7.73
N GLU A 51 3.48 -1.02 7.59
CA GLU A 51 4.03 -2.17 8.31
C GLU A 51 5.53 -2.34 8.03
N GLY A 52 5.93 -2.25 6.76
CA GLY A 52 7.34 -2.36 6.36
C GLY A 52 8.22 -1.26 6.96
N LYS A 53 7.72 -0.03 7.09
CA LYS A 53 8.44 1.06 7.78
C LYS A 53 8.60 0.76 9.27
N VAL A 54 7.53 0.32 9.94
CA VAL A 54 7.58 0.00 11.37
C VAL A 54 8.58 -1.12 11.64
N VAL A 55 8.50 -2.21 10.88
CA VAL A 55 9.44 -3.34 10.98
C VAL A 55 10.87 -2.88 10.67
N GLY A 56 11.08 -2.13 9.60
CA GLY A 56 12.40 -1.64 9.21
C GLY A 56 13.04 -0.70 10.24
N ILE A 57 12.25 0.15 10.90
CA ILE A 57 12.73 0.99 12.01
C ILE A 57 13.17 0.12 13.19
N GLN A 58 12.40 -0.92 13.53
CA GLN A 58 12.71 -1.81 14.64
C GLN A 58 13.96 -2.64 14.36
N GLU A 59 14.07 -3.23 13.17
CA GLU A 59 15.27 -3.95 12.74
C GLU A 59 16.51 -3.04 12.72
N GLY A 60 16.37 -1.81 12.23
CA GLY A 60 17.44 -0.81 12.25
C GLY A 60 17.92 -0.47 13.67
N LYS A 61 17.00 -0.33 14.63
CA LYS A 61 17.35 -0.13 16.04
C LYS A 61 18.11 -1.32 16.63
N ILE A 62 17.64 -2.54 16.35
CA ILE A 62 18.30 -3.78 16.80
C ILE A 62 19.72 -3.89 16.23
N GLN A 63 19.88 -3.63 14.94
CA GLN A 63 21.19 -3.63 14.27
C GLN A 63 22.13 -2.58 14.86
N LEU A 64 21.61 -1.38 15.13
CA LEU A 64 22.37 -0.30 15.76
C LEU A 64 22.88 -0.72 17.16
N ILE A 65 21.99 -1.23 18.03
CA ILE A 65 22.33 -1.68 19.38
C ILE A 65 23.39 -2.77 19.35
N ARG A 66 23.20 -3.80 18.51
CA ARG A 66 24.16 -4.89 18.34
C ARG A 66 25.51 -4.39 17.82
N GLY A 67 25.50 -3.42 16.90
CA GLY A 67 26.69 -2.76 16.38
C GLY A 67 27.44 -1.98 17.46
N MET A 68 26.73 -1.18 18.27
CA MET A 68 27.32 -0.41 19.37
C MET A 68 27.95 -1.33 20.42
N HIS A 69 27.25 -2.39 20.83
CA HIS A 69 27.76 -3.37 21.77
C HIS A 69 28.99 -4.11 21.23
N LYS A 70 28.97 -4.52 19.95
CA LYS A 70 30.13 -5.15 19.29
C LYS A 70 31.36 -4.24 19.24
N ASN A 71 31.16 -2.92 19.18
CA ASN A 71 32.22 -1.93 19.22
C ASN A 71 32.71 -1.60 20.65
N GLY A 72 32.25 -2.35 21.66
CA GLY A 72 32.72 -2.24 23.04
C GLY A 72 32.01 -1.16 23.87
N MET A 73 30.89 -0.62 23.38
CA MET A 73 30.08 0.30 24.17
C MET A 73 29.28 -0.46 25.24
N ASP A 74 29.23 0.08 26.45
CA ASP A 74 28.48 -0.54 27.53
C ASP A 74 26.96 -0.35 27.37
N ILE A 75 26.19 -1.15 28.12
CA ILE A 75 24.73 -1.16 28.04
C ILE A 75 24.13 0.17 28.54
N GLU A 76 24.80 0.86 29.47
CA GLU A 76 24.32 2.11 30.05
C GLU A 76 24.41 3.26 29.03
N ASP A 77 25.53 3.34 28.33
CA ASP A 77 25.78 4.30 27.25
C ASP A 77 24.88 4.00 26.05
N ILE A 78 24.71 2.74 25.65
CA ILE A 78 23.76 2.37 24.60
C ILE A 78 22.34 2.81 24.97
N SER A 79 21.91 2.54 26.21
CA SER A 79 20.61 2.98 26.73
C SER A 79 20.44 4.50 26.64
N LYS A 80 21.46 5.28 27.04
CA LYS A 80 21.47 6.75 26.94
C LYS A 80 21.39 7.24 25.50
N PHE A 81 22.17 6.67 24.59
CA PHE A 81 22.22 7.12 23.18
C PHE A 81 21.00 6.72 22.37
N THR A 82 20.39 5.58 22.68
CA THR A 82 19.19 5.09 22.00
C THR A 82 17.89 5.54 22.68
N ASN A 83 17.99 6.14 23.87
CA ASN A 83 16.87 6.51 24.74
C ASN A 83 15.92 5.32 25.00
N MET A 84 16.51 4.16 25.28
CA MET A 84 15.82 2.90 25.56
C MET A 84 16.17 2.41 26.97
N ASP A 85 15.30 1.60 27.57
CA ASP A 85 15.59 1.04 28.88
C ASP A 85 16.73 0.01 28.80
N MET A 86 17.57 -0.07 29.84
CA MET A 86 18.65 -1.06 29.89
C MET A 86 18.16 -2.50 29.79
N LEU A 87 16.94 -2.80 30.25
CA LEU A 87 16.31 -4.12 30.11
C LEU A 87 15.96 -4.41 28.66
N GLU A 88 15.46 -3.43 27.90
CA GLU A 88 15.16 -3.58 26.48
C GLU A 88 16.45 -3.79 25.66
N VAL A 89 17.50 -3.02 25.98
CA VAL A 89 18.82 -3.18 25.35
C VAL A 89 19.39 -4.58 25.65
N ARG A 90 19.30 -5.05 26.90
CA ARG A 90 19.70 -6.42 27.27
C ARG A 90 18.92 -7.47 26.48
N HIS A 91 17.60 -7.33 26.43
CA HIS A 91 16.75 -8.28 25.71
C HIS A 91 17.13 -8.38 24.23
N ILE A 92 17.43 -7.25 23.58
CA ILE A 92 17.86 -7.20 22.17
C ILE A 92 19.23 -7.86 21.94
N LEU A 93 20.12 -7.81 22.94
CA LEU A 93 21.44 -8.43 22.89
C LEU A 93 21.43 -9.92 23.24
N GLU A 94 20.43 -10.38 24.00
CA GLU A 94 20.23 -11.78 24.37
C GLU A 94 19.48 -12.60 23.30
N GLN A 95 18.73 -11.95 22.41
CA GLN A 95 18.17 -12.54 21.19
C GLN A 95 19.23 -12.71 20.10
#